data_AF-A0A077Z3F1-F1
#
_entry.id   AF-A0A077Z3F1-F1
#
_cell.length_a   1.000
_cell.length_b   1.000
_cell.length_c   1.000
_cell.angle_alpha   90.00
_cell.angle_beta   90.00
_cell.angle_gamma   90.00
#
_symmetry.space_group_name_H-M   'P 1'
#
loop_
_entity.id
_entity.type
_entity.pdbx_description
1 polymer ?
#
loop_
_entity_poly.entity_id
_entity_poly.type
_entity_poly.pdbx_seq_one_letter_code
_entity_poly.pdbx_strand_id
1 'polypeptide(L)'
;MEEVGSHRRLRSLLSLKSIATKCIVITVLPRGFGKANFGPLDRLRDDIRSLPIGHRLQQELWETTMRAMEEVIAWWHRHSALFLSRMATRCGHLLLYVGNLRWHSSFVEVDDLSSAEELFALNENWPQLRFQLACAYAMHQRMATFDHIWLRVFRRRLSGHPLYDFWLTYLDQGDHLFDQRGIVPKQPVAAVFSWASCNGFLELIRFLWSKMPPAQSEYLTVLTWNRLCRKAENGPLFAFLCDEMCKINDVNVCRITSQCFLHASWRLCDDETKGDAERQVTFLLQYGCEKLRQALFPTDQYRVLLMAVRSRNSRVLESIQSSVARCQLIDGLNAIKNSMEQGQWKLLKAVLLNEPYDTSGEQLISIKP
;
A
#
# COMPACT_ATOMS: atom_id res chain seq x y z
N MET A 1 1.50 -8.95 -39.00
CA MET A 1 0.31 -9.66 -38.49
C MET A 1 0.57 -10.51 -37.23
N GLU A 2 1.82 -10.85 -36.89
CA GLU A 2 2.15 -11.69 -35.72
C GLU A 2 2.13 -10.94 -34.36
N GLU A 3 2.48 -9.65 -34.32
CA GLU A 3 2.51 -8.88 -33.06
C GLU A 3 1.14 -8.72 -32.39
N VAL A 4 0.06 -8.60 -33.17
CA VAL A 4 -1.31 -8.50 -32.65
C VAL A 4 -1.74 -9.81 -31.98
N GLY A 5 -1.26 -10.95 -32.49
CA GLY A 5 -1.52 -12.28 -31.91
C GLY A 5 -0.80 -12.48 -30.57
N SER A 6 0.43 -11.98 -30.44
CA SER A 6 1.23 -12.06 -29.21
C SER A 6 0.60 -11.25 -28.07
N HIS A 7 0.21 -10.00 -28.34
CA HIS A 7 -0.45 -9.16 -27.34
C HIS A 7 -1.78 -9.75 -26.84
N ARG A 8 -2.59 -10.33 -27.75
CA ARG A 8 -3.87 -10.96 -27.36
C ARG A 8 -3.64 -12.18 -26.47
N ARG A 9 -2.67 -13.04 -26.80
CA ARG A 9 -2.30 -14.21 -25.99
C ARG A 9 -1.78 -13.81 -24.61
N LEU A 10 -0.89 -12.80 -24.55
CA LEU A 10 -0.35 -12.30 -23.28
C LEU A 10 -1.47 -11.75 -22.38
N ARG A 11 -2.38 -10.96 -22.95
CA ARG A 11 -3.54 -10.43 -22.20
C ARG A 11 -4.43 -11.56 -21.67
N SER A 12 -4.76 -12.56 -22.50
CA SER A 12 -5.55 -13.72 -22.05
C SER A 12 -4.86 -14.50 -20.93
N LEU A 13 -3.54 -14.70 -21.01
CA LEU A 13 -2.77 -15.40 -19.99
C LEU A 13 -2.71 -14.62 -18.68
N LEU A 14 -2.55 -13.29 -18.72
CA LEU A 14 -2.62 -12.42 -17.54
C LEU A 14 -4.01 -12.45 -16.91
N SER A 15 -5.08 -12.41 -17.71
CA SER A 15 -6.45 -12.52 -17.21
C SER A 15 -6.70 -13.87 -16.53
N LEU A 16 -6.27 -14.98 -17.14
CA LEU A 16 -6.40 -16.31 -16.54
C LEU A 16 -5.63 -16.44 -15.22
N LYS A 17 -4.39 -15.93 -15.16
CA LYS A 17 -3.61 -15.88 -13.92
C LYS A 17 -4.33 -15.09 -12.82
N SER A 18 -4.85 -13.91 -13.17
CA SER A 18 -5.59 -13.06 -12.25
C SER A 18 -6.85 -13.76 -11.73
N ILE A 19 -7.63 -14.39 -12.62
CA ILE A 19 -8.84 -15.14 -12.25
C ILE A 19 -8.48 -16.32 -11.34
N ALA A 20 -7.51 -17.16 -11.72
CA ALA A 20 -7.08 -18.32 -10.94
C ALA A 20 -6.63 -17.90 -9.53
N THR A 21 -5.80 -16.86 -9.46
CA THR A 21 -5.34 -16.26 -8.20
C THR A 21 -6.53 -15.82 -7.33
N LYS A 22 -7.45 -15.04 -7.89
CA LYS A 22 -8.63 -14.54 -7.16
C LYS A 22 -9.51 -15.69 -6.66
N CYS A 23 -9.75 -16.71 -7.49
CA CYS A 23 -10.51 -17.90 -7.10
C CYS A 23 -9.86 -18.66 -5.94
N ILE A 24 -8.53 -18.83 -5.97
CA ILE A 24 -7.77 -19.47 -4.88
C ILE A 24 -7.95 -18.67 -3.59
N VAL A 25 -7.73 -17.36 -3.64
CA VAL A 25 -7.78 -16.47 -2.46
C VAL A 25 -9.17 -16.50 -1.81
N ILE A 26 -10.22 -16.35 -2.64
CA ILE A 26 -11.62 -16.36 -2.18
C ILE A 26 -11.99 -17.70 -1.53
N THR A 27 -11.39 -18.81 -1.98
CA THR A 27 -11.68 -20.15 -1.44
C THR A 27 -10.87 -20.48 -0.19
N VAL A 28 -9.59 -20.09 -0.16
CA VAL A 28 -8.63 -20.50 0.86
C VAL A 28 -8.71 -19.59 2.10
N LEU A 29 -8.78 -18.27 1.93
CA LEU A 29 -8.70 -17.34 3.06
C LEU A 29 -9.86 -17.51 4.06
N PRO A 30 -11.14 -17.56 3.65
CA PRO A 30 -12.23 -17.74 4.61
C PRO A 30 -12.12 -19.04 5.42
N ARG A 31 -11.51 -20.09 4.84
CA ARG A 31 -11.29 -21.38 5.51
C ARG A 31 -10.13 -21.32 6.52
N GLY A 32 -9.07 -20.57 6.21
CA GLY A 32 -7.89 -20.44 7.07
C GLY A 32 -8.11 -19.51 8.27
N PHE A 33 -8.76 -18.37 8.05
CA PHE A 33 -8.97 -17.35 9.09
C PHE A 33 -9.85 -17.84 10.24
N GLY A 34 -10.91 -18.61 9.96
CA GLY A 34 -11.83 -19.10 10.99
C GLY A 34 -11.19 -20.01 12.05
N LYS A 35 -9.98 -20.53 11.79
CA LYS A 35 -9.24 -21.41 12.70
C LYS A 35 -7.87 -20.88 13.11
N ALA A 36 -7.51 -19.64 12.72
CA ALA A 36 -6.13 -19.13 12.78
C ALA A 36 -5.10 -20.13 12.24
N ASN A 37 -5.52 -20.98 11.30
CA ASN A 37 -4.75 -22.11 10.84
C ASN A 37 -4.43 -21.86 9.38
N PHE A 38 -3.20 -21.40 9.15
CA PHE A 38 -2.63 -21.21 7.83
C PHE A 38 -2.04 -22.50 7.26
N GLY A 39 -2.25 -23.66 7.89
CA GLY A 39 -1.94 -24.99 7.31
C GLY A 39 -2.48 -25.23 5.88
N PRO A 40 -3.55 -24.55 5.41
CA PRO A 40 -3.92 -24.55 3.99
C PRO A 40 -2.86 -23.96 3.05
N LEU A 41 -1.93 -23.12 3.51
CA LEU A 41 -0.91 -22.47 2.67
C LEU A 41 0.16 -23.45 2.19
N ASP A 42 0.65 -24.33 3.06
CA ASP A 42 1.62 -25.37 2.65
C ASP A 42 1.01 -26.32 1.64
N ARG A 43 -0.23 -26.75 1.90
CA ARG A 43 -1.00 -27.57 0.95
C ARG A 43 -1.23 -26.83 -0.37
N LEU A 44 -1.60 -25.55 -0.32
CA LEU A 44 -1.79 -24.74 -1.52
C LEU A 44 -0.51 -24.62 -2.34
N ARG A 45 0.65 -24.53 -1.67
CA ARG A 45 1.95 -24.50 -2.34
C ARG A 45 2.22 -25.80 -3.07
N ASP A 46 1.94 -26.92 -2.43
CA ASP A 46 2.12 -28.25 -3.02
C ASP A 46 1.11 -28.48 -4.15
N ASP A 47 -0.14 -28.05 -3.98
CA ASP A 47 -1.19 -28.10 -5.01
C ASP A 47 -0.76 -27.30 -6.26
N ILE A 48 -0.27 -26.06 -6.08
CA ILE A 48 0.23 -25.23 -7.20
C ILE A 48 1.44 -25.87 -7.89
N ARG A 49 2.35 -26.50 -7.11
CA ARG A 49 3.51 -27.24 -7.65
C ARG A 49 3.14 -28.53 -8.36
N SER A 50 2.00 -29.12 -8.02
CA SER A 50 1.47 -30.32 -8.68
C SER A 50 0.77 -30.04 -10.01
N LEU A 51 0.45 -28.78 -10.32
CA LEU A 51 -0.23 -28.41 -11.56
C LEU A 51 0.62 -28.79 -12.78
N PRO A 52 0.04 -29.36 -13.85
CA PRO A 52 0.74 -29.80 -15.06
C PRO A 52 1.09 -28.61 -15.97
N ILE A 53 1.80 -27.63 -15.42
CA ILE A 53 2.25 -26.41 -16.08
C ILE A 53 3.74 -26.20 -15.81
N GLY A 54 4.43 -25.42 -16.65
CA GLY A 54 5.87 -25.19 -16.49
C GLY A 54 6.21 -24.54 -15.15
N HIS A 55 7.36 -24.91 -14.57
CA HIS A 55 7.82 -24.45 -13.24
C HIS A 55 7.78 -22.92 -13.06
N ARG A 56 8.18 -22.16 -14.09
CA ARG A 56 8.10 -20.70 -14.07
C ARG A 56 6.67 -20.21 -13.85
N LEU A 57 5.68 -20.84 -14.50
CA LEU A 57 4.29 -20.47 -14.34
C LEU A 57 3.75 -20.85 -12.94
N GLN A 58 4.22 -21.96 -12.37
CA GLN A 58 3.91 -22.36 -11.00
C GLN A 58 4.43 -21.33 -9.98
N GLN A 59 5.68 -20.88 -10.14
CA GLN A 59 6.27 -19.84 -9.29
C GLN A 59 5.52 -18.50 -9.42
N GLU A 60 5.28 -18.04 -10.64
CA GLU A 60 4.55 -16.80 -10.89
C GLU A 60 3.12 -16.88 -10.29
N LEU A 61 2.43 -18.02 -10.40
CA LEU A 61 1.11 -18.23 -9.81
C LEU A 61 1.17 -18.20 -8.27
N TRP A 62 2.16 -18.86 -7.68
CA TRP A 62 2.38 -18.85 -6.23
C TRP A 62 2.61 -17.42 -5.70
N GLU A 63 3.55 -16.69 -6.30
CA GLU A 63 3.85 -15.30 -5.89
C GLU A 63 2.64 -14.38 -6.05
N THR A 64 1.94 -14.47 -7.18
CA THR A 64 0.74 -13.67 -7.44
C THR A 64 -0.35 -14.00 -6.43
N THR A 65 -0.51 -15.27 -6.06
CA THR A 65 -1.46 -15.72 -5.03
C THR A 65 -1.10 -15.21 -3.64
N MET A 66 0.18 -15.25 -3.27
CA MET A 66 0.63 -14.73 -1.98
C MET A 66 0.40 -13.22 -1.88
N ARG A 67 0.74 -12.45 -2.92
CA ARG A 67 0.43 -11.00 -2.97
C ARG A 67 -1.06 -10.73 -2.84
N ALA A 68 -1.90 -11.54 -3.47
CA ALA A 68 -3.36 -11.42 -3.36
C ALA A 68 -3.87 -11.69 -1.96
N MET A 69 -3.32 -12.69 -1.29
CA MET A 69 -3.67 -13.00 0.08
C MET A 69 -3.26 -11.86 1.01
N GLU A 70 -2.03 -11.37 0.87
CA GLU A 70 -1.53 -10.21 1.61
C GLU A 70 -2.43 -8.99 1.42
N GLU A 71 -2.89 -8.70 0.20
CA GLU A 71 -3.80 -7.59 -0.04
C GLU A 71 -5.17 -7.78 0.63
N VAL A 72 -5.77 -8.97 0.59
CA VAL A 72 -7.05 -9.22 1.28
C VAL A 72 -6.87 -9.17 2.80
N ILE A 73 -5.75 -9.65 3.32
CA ILE A 73 -5.40 -9.52 4.74
C ILE A 73 -5.25 -8.04 5.09
N ALA A 74 -4.57 -7.25 4.28
CA ALA A 74 -4.42 -5.80 4.47
C ALA A 74 -5.78 -5.10 4.44
N TRP A 75 -6.63 -5.41 3.44
CA TRP A 75 -8.01 -4.94 3.36
C TRP A 75 -8.79 -5.24 4.65
N TRP A 76 -8.72 -6.49 5.13
CA TRP A 76 -9.41 -6.90 6.36
C TRP A 76 -8.92 -6.11 7.57
N HIS A 77 -7.60 -5.92 7.72
CA HIS A 77 -7.03 -5.12 8.80
C HIS A 77 -7.49 -3.65 8.72
N ARG A 78 -7.44 -3.02 7.53
CA ARG A 78 -7.94 -1.65 7.31
C ARG A 78 -9.41 -1.51 7.74
N HIS A 79 -10.26 -2.44 7.32
CA HIS A 79 -11.70 -2.39 7.61
C HIS A 79 -12.05 -2.81 9.03
N SER A 80 -11.20 -3.59 9.70
CA SER A 80 -11.36 -3.90 11.12
C SER A 80 -11.34 -2.64 11.98
N ALA A 81 -10.62 -1.59 11.56
CA ALA A 81 -10.56 -0.30 12.24
C ALA A 81 -11.90 0.45 12.29
N LEU A 82 -12.89 0.06 11.47
CA LEU A 82 -14.25 0.60 11.52
C LEU A 82 -15.00 0.13 12.78
N PHE A 83 -14.58 -0.98 13.37
CA PHE A 83 -15.26 -1.56 14.52
C PHE A 83 -14.57 -1.10 15.81
N LEU A 84 -15.35 -0.48 16.71
CA LEU A 84 -14.90 -0.27 18.09
C LEU A 84 -14.49 -1.62 18.70
N SER A 85 -13.49 -1.65 19.59
CA SER A 85 -12.96 -2.88 20.21
C SER A 85 -14.03 -3.82 20.78
N ARG A 86 -15.13 -3.25 21.28
CA ARG A 86 -16.34 -3.95 21.78
C ARG A 86 -17.08 -4.77 20.70
N MET A 87 -16.73 -4.62 19.43
CA MET A 87 -17.34 -5.26 18.27
C MET A 87 -16.37 -6.20 17.53
N ALA A 88 -15.33 -6.71 18.20
CA ALA A 88 -14.36 -7.64 17.59
C ALA A 88 -15.02 -8.88 16.94
N THR A 89 -16.14 -9.37 17.48
CA THR A 89 -16.90 -10.46 16.84
C THR A 89 -17.50 -10.06 15.48
N ARG A 90 -17.77 -8.77 15.26
CA ARG A 90 -18.31 -8.24 14.01
C ARG A 90 -17.24 -8.08 12.94
N CYS A 91 -15.98 -7.79 13.28
CA CYS A 91 -14.92 -7.71 12.26
C CYS A 91 -14.64 -9.08 11.62
N GLY A 92 -14.90 -10.19 12.32
CA GLY A 92 -14.88 -11.53 11.75
C GLY A 92 -15.88 -11.71 10.59
N HIS A 93 -16.99 -10.97 10.59
CA HIS A 93 -17.97 -11.02 9.50
C HIS A 93 -17.43 -10.43 8.19
N LEU A 94 -16.38 -9.60 8.25
CA LEU A 94 -15.74 -9.07 7.03
C LEU A 94 -15.19 -10.19 6.14
N LEU A 95 -14.84 -11.34 6.72
CA LEU A 95 -14.36 -12.50 5.97
C LEU A 95 -15.43 -13.13 5.07
N LEU A 96 -16.72 -12.92 5.39
CA LEU A 96 -17.82 -13.39 4.55
C LEU A 96 -17.90 -12.64 3.23
N TYR A 97 -17.31 -11.45 3.16
CA TYR A 97 -17.34 -10.58 1.99
C TYR A 97 -16.11 -10.70 1.10
N VAL A 98 -15.14 -11.57 1.41
CA VAL A 98 -13.93 -11.76 0.57
C VAL A 98 -14.31 -12.12 -0.87
N GLY A 99 -15.38 -12.91 -1.05
CA GLY A 99 -15.91 -13.26 -2.37
C GLY A 99 -16.60 -12.11 -3.12
N ASN A 100 -16.92 -11.02 -2.44
CA ASN A 100 -17.57 -9.83 -3.00
C ASN A 100 -16.59 -8.68 -3.26
N LEU A 101 -15.30 -8.85 -2.92
CA LEU A 101 -14.29 -7.82 -3.18
C LEU A 101 -14.15 -7.59 -4.69
N ARG A 102 -14.17 -6.31 -5.05
CA ARG A 102 -13.87 -5.83 -6.39
C ARG A 102 -12.36 -5.64 -6.49
N TRP A 103 -11.81 -6.00 -7.65
CA TRP A 103 -10.37 -5.97 -7.89
C TRP A 103 -10.09 -5.10 -9.10
N HIS A 104 -8.98 -4.38 -9.08
CA HIS A 104 -8.50 -3.72 -10.29
C HIS A 104 -8.19 -4.77 -11.38
N SER A 105 -8.47 -4.44 -12.65
CA SER A 105 -8.50 -5.40 -13.75
C SER A 105 -7.13 -5.97 -14.13
N SER A 106 -6.07 -5.20 -13.90
CA SER A 106 -4.68 -5.55 -14.22
C SER A 106 -3.83 -5.90 -13.01
N PHE A 107 -4.36 -5.72 -11.80
CA PHE A 107 -3.59 -5.81 -10.57
C PHE A 107 -4.20 -6.82 -9.62
N VAL A 108 -3.38 -7.24 -8.66
CA VAL A 108 -3.79 -8.04 -7.51
C VAL A 108 -4.08 -7.09 -6.35
N GLU A 109 -4.76 -5.99 -6.66
CA GLU A 109 -5.12 -4.94 -5.72
C GLU A 109 -6.64 -4.89 -5.62
N VAL A 110 -7.13 -4.82 -4.38
CA VAL A 110 -8.55 -4.64 -4.11
C VAL A 110 -8.92 -3.20 -4.43
N ASP A 111 -9.97 -3.02 -5.23
CA ASP A 111 -10.58 -1.72 -5.46
C ASP A 111 -11.45 -1.42 -4.24
N ASP A 112 -10.86 -0.73 -3.28
CA ASP A 112 -11.46 -0.46 -1.96
C ASP A 112 -12.81 0.27 -2.08
N LEU A 113 -12.91 1.29 -2.94
CA LEU A 113 -14.15 2.06 -3.14
C LEU A 113 -15.23 1.19 -3.81
N SER A 114 -14.91 0.54 -4.93
CA SER A 114 -15.88 -0.31 -5.64
C SER A 114 -16.33 -1.49 -4.77
N SER A 115 -15.43 -2.03 -3.95
CA SER A 115 -15.77 -3.04 -2.94
C SER A 115 -16.73 -2.47 -1.91
N ALA A 116 -16.45 -1.28 -1.36
CA ALA A 116 -17.32 -0.66 -0.38
C ALA A 116 -18.72 -0.35 -0.93
N GLU A 117 -18.83 0.08 -2.19
CA GLU A 117 -20.11 0.29 -2.86
C GLU A 117 -20.89 -1.02 -3.04
N GLU A 118 -20.22 -2.09 -3.47
CA GLU A 118 -20.80 -3.43 -3.57
C GLU A 118 -21.32 -3.91 -2.22
N LEU A 119 -20.49 -3.82 -1.16
CA LEU A 119 -20.88 -4.23 0.18
C LEU A 119 -21.97 -3.34 0.76
N PHE A 120 -22.00 -2.06 0.43
CA PHE A 120 -23.08 -1.16 0.82
C PHE A 120 -24.41 -1.59 0.20
N ALA A 121 -24.42 -2.00 -1.08
CA ALA A 121 -25.60 -2.47 -1.78
C ALA A 121 -26.09 -3.84 -1.27
N LEU A 122 -25.17 -4.79 -1.02
CA LEU A 122 -25.51 -6.14 -0.56
C LEU A 122 -26.10 -6.19 0.85
N ASN A 123 -25.86 -5.18 1.69
CA ASN A 123 -26.16 -5.22 3.12
C ASN A 123 -27.33 -4.32 3.51
N GLU A 124 -28.42 -4.31 2.75
CA GLU A 124 -29.61 -3.50 3.03
C GLU A 124 -30.14 -3.70 4.47
N ASN A 125 -30.11 -4.94 4.96
CA ASN A 125 -30.55 -5.31 6.30
C ASN A 125 -29.55 -5.02 7.41
N TRP A 126 -28.39 -4.43 7.10
CA TRP A 126 -27.40 -4.01 8.09
C TRP A 126 -27.06 -2.51 7.98
N PRO A 127 -27.98 -1.62 8.42
CA PRO A 127 -27.81 -0.17 8.29
C PRO A 127 -26.53 0.36 8.94
N GLN A 128 -26.11 -0.23 10.05
CA GLN A 128 -24.86 0.16 10.72
C GLN A 128 -23.65 -0.07 9.81
N LEU A 129 -23.50 -1.25 9.20
CA LEU A 129 -22.38 -1.53 8.29
C LEU A 129 -22.40 -0.59 7.09
N ARG A 130 -23.58 -0.35 6.50
CA ARG A 130 -23.76 0.61 5.40
C ARG A 130 -23.31 2.01 5.80
N PHE A 131 -23.71 2.48 6.98
CA PHE A 131 -23.28 3.79 7.49
C PHE A 131 -21.76 3.85 7.71
N GLN A 132 -21.18 2.79 8.28
CA GLN A 132 -19.73 2.71 8.54
C GLN A 132 -18.91 2.75 7.23
N LEU A 133 -19.34 2.02 6.20
CA LEU A 133 -18.72 2.05 4.86
C LEU A 133 -18.88 3.43 4.22
N ALA A 134 -20.08 4.01 4.26
CA ALA A 134 -20.32 5.34 3.71
C ALA A 134 -19.43 6.40 4.36
N CYS A 135 -19.20 6.29 5.66
CA CYS A 135 -18.28 7.16 6.39
C CYS A 135 -16.83 6.97 5.94
N ALA A 136 -16.36 5.72 5.90
CA ALA A 136 -14.98 5.40 5.59
C ALA A 136 -14.55 5.79 4.17
N TYR A 137 -15.49 5.73 3.22
CA TYR A 137 -15.26 5.99 1.80
C TYR A 137 -15.85 7.33 1.32
N ALA A 138 -16.21 8.20 2.26
CA ALA A 138 -16.79 9.52 1.97
C ALA A 138 -17.97 9.50 0.99
N MET A 139 -18.77 8.43 1.03
CA MET A 139 -20.00 8.28 0.24
C MET A 139 -21.14 9.12 0.85
N HIS A 140 -20.90 10.41 1.09
CA HIS A 140 -21.80 11.31 1.82
C HIS A 140 -23.21 11.37 1.19
N GLN A 141 -23.32 11.27 -0.13
CA GLN A 141 -24.62 11.17 -0.83
C GLN A 141 -25.45 9.96 -0.36
N ARG A 142 -24.79 8.83 -0.06
CA ARG A 142 -25.43 7.63 0.48
C ARG A 142 -25.88 7.83 1.93
N MET A 143 -25.30 8.77 2.66
CA MET A 143 -25.71 9.05 4.05
C MET A 143 -27.11 9.65 4.13
N ALA A 144 -27.57 10.31 3.06
CA ALA A 144 -28.95 10.83 2.96
C ALA A 144 -30.02 9.71 3.02
N THR A 145 -29.63 8.44 2.86
CA THR A 145 -30.55 7.30 2.99
C THR A 145 -30.89 6.94 4.43
N PHE A 146 -30.18 7.49 5.43
CA PHE A 146 -30.45 7.24 6.84
C PHE A 146 -31.30 8.37 7.44
N ASP A 147 -32.49 8.01 7.92
CA ASP A 147 -33.37 8.97 8.59
C ASP A 147 -32.81 9.44 9.96
N HIS A 148 -33.49 10.43 10.54
CA HIS A 148 -33.11 10.99 11.84
C HIS A 148 -33.14 9.97 13.00
N ILE A 149 -33.91 8.88 12.88
CA ILE A 149 -33.98 7.82 13.90
C ILE A 149 -32.68 7.00 13.83
N TRP A 150 -32.28 6.58 12.64
CA TRP A 150 -31.00 5.89 12.41
C TRP A 150 -29.81 6.73 12.84
N LEU A 151 -29.78 8.02 12.48
CA LEU A 151 -28.70 8.92 12.91
C LEU A 151 -28.62 9.04 14.44
N ARG A 152 -29.76 9.06 15.15
CA ARG A 152 -29.80 9.04 16.62
C ARG A 152 -29.28 7.72 17.19
N VAL A 153 -29.61 6.59 16.56
CA VAL A 153 -29.09 5.26 16.96
C VAL A 153 -27.58 5.18 16.74
N PHE A 154 -27.08 5.64 15.59
CA PHE A 154 -25.64 5.67 15.30
C PHE A 154 -24.90 6.55 16.28
N ARG A 155 -25.39 7.75 16.57
CA ARG A 155 -24.79 8.65 17.57
C ARG A 155 -24.63 8.00 18.94
N ARG A 156 -25.55 7.12 19.36
CA ARG A 156 -25.43 6.36 20.62
C ARG A 156 -24.48 5.17 20.54
N ARG A 157 -24.48 4.43 19.42
CA ARG A 157 -23.73 3.17 19.27
C ARG A 157 -22.29 3.36 18.85
N LEU A 158 -22.01 4.43 18.12
CA LEU A 158 -20.76 4.69 17.44
C LEU A 158 -19.98 5.88 18.01
N SER A 159 -20.51 6.53 19.06
CA SER A 159 -19.88 7.67 19.74
C SER A 159 -18.45 7.36 20.21
N GLY A 160 -17.58 8.35 20.11
CA GLY A 160 -16.19 8.28 20.56
C GLY A 160 -15.25 7.70 19.50
N HIS A 161 -15.76 7.38 18.31
CA HIS A 161 -14.95 7.01 17.18
C HIS A 161 -14.75 8.24 16.28
N PRO A 162 -13.50 8.67 15.99
CA PRO A 162 -13.23 9.91 15.24
C PRO A 162 -13.98 10.02 13.92
N LEU A 163 -14.06 8.92 13.16
CA LEU A 163 -14.81 8.84 11.91
C LEU A 163 -16.30 9.19 12.05
N TYR A 164 -16.98 8.58 13.03
CA TYR A 164 -18.43 8.70 13.17
C TYR A 164 -18.81 10.01 13.84
N ASP A 165 -18.02 10.45 14.81
CA ASP A 165 -18.21 11.75 15.44
C ASP A 165 -18.04 12.88 14.41
N PHE A 166 -17.06 12.77 13.50
CA PHE A 166 -16.90 13.70 12.39
C PHE A 166 -18.13 13.72 11.46
N TRP A 167 -18.55 12.58 10.93
CA TRP A 167 -19.67 12.55 9.97
C TRP A 167 -20.99 12.96 10.59
N LEU A 168 -21.28 12.57 11.83
CA LEU A 168 -22.49 13.01 12.53
C LEU A 168 -22.47 14.52 12.77
N THR A 169 -21.30 15.11 13.06
CA THR A 169 -21.16 16.56 13.19
C THR A 169 -21.29 17.26 11.84
N TYR A 170 -20.69 16.71 10.79
CA TYR A 170 -20.77 17.24 9.43
C TYR A 170 -22.21 17.18 8.88
N LEU A 171 -22.98 16.14 9.20
CA LEU A 171 -24.40 16.06 8.83
C LEU A 171 -25.26 17.13 9.55
N ASP A 172 -24.86 17.56 10.75
CA ASP A 172 -25.55 18.63 11.49
C ASP A 172 -25.10 20.04 11.03
N GLN A 173 -23.81 20.25 10.73
CA GLN A 173 -23.21 21.58 10.49
C GLN A 173 -22.84 21.87 9.03
N GLY A 174 -22.76 20.86 8.17
CA GLY A 174 -22.26 20.97 6.80
C GLY A 174 -20.82 21.50 6.73
N ASP A 175 -20.55 22.29 5.69
CA ASP A 175 -19.23 22.85 5.40
C ASP A 175 -18.72 23.82 6.49
N HIS A 176 -19.59 24.34 7.36
CA HIS A 176 -19.19 25.18 8.49
C HIS A 176 -18.24 24.49 9.47
N LEU A 177 -18.15 23.16 9.42
CA LEU A 177 -17.15 22.41 10.18
C LEU A 177 -15.70 22.74 9.76
N PHE A 178 -15.49 23.20 8.52
CA PHE A 178 -14.19 23.59 7.97
C PHE A 178 -13.90 25.09 8.12
N ASP A 179 -14.91 25.89 8.47
CA ASP A 179 -14.78 27.33 8.74
C ASP A 179 -14.01 27.57 10.06
N GLN A 180 -12.68 27.44 10.00
CA GLN A 180 -11.78 27.76 11.10
C GLN A 180 -10.69 28.68 10.59
N ARG A 181 -10.62 29.89 11.16
CA ARG A 181 -9.50 30.81 10.92
C ARG A 181 -8.28 30.30 11.70
N GLY A 182 -7.19 30.07 10.98
CA GLY A 182 -5.93 29.60 11.56
C GLY A 182 -5.42 28.31 10.94
N ILE A 183 -4.21 27.91 11.35
CA ILE A 183 -3.50 26.73 10.85
C ILE A 183 -4.01 25.44 11.51
N VAL A 184 -4.63 25.53 12.69
CA VAL A 184 -5.17 24.38 13.41
C VAL A 184 -6.66 24.22 13.07
N PRO A 185 -7.09 23.10 12.44
CA PRO A 185 -8.49 22.84 12.15
C PRO A 185 -9.29 22.49 13.41
N LYS A 186 -10.62 22.48 13.31
CA LYS A 186 -11.49 22.02 14.40
C LYS A 186 -11.18 20.56 14.77
N GLN A 187 -11.34 20.23 16.04
CA GLN A 187 -10.97 18.93 16.59
C GLN A 187 -11.59 17.71 15.87
N PRO A 188 -12.87 17.72 15.43
CA PRO A 188 -13.41 16.60 14.65
C PRO A 188 -12.66 16.36 13.33
N VAL A 189 -12.29 17.44 12.63
CA VAL A 189 -11.53 17.38 11.36
C VAL A 189 -10.12 16.84 11.62
N ALA A 190 -9.43 17.36 12.63
CA ALA A 190 -8.09 16.90 13.00
C ALA A 190 -8.09 15.40 13.37
N ALA A 191 -9.07 14.98 14.17
CA ALA A 191 -9.19 13.61 14.65
C ALA A 191 -9.48 12.62 13.52
N VAL A 192 -10.44 12.94 12.63
CA VAL A 192 -10.77 12.06 11.49
C VAL A 192 -9.62 12.00 10.49
N PHE A 193 -8.92 13.11 10.23
CA PHE A 193 -7.78 13.12 9.31
C PHE A 193 -6.67 12.20 9.83
N SER A 194 -6.27 12.37 11.10
CA SER A 194 -5.25 11.54 11.71
C SER A 194 -5.63 10.06 11.69
N TRP A 195 -6.88 9.74 12.03
CA TRP A 195 -7.41 8.38 11.99
C TRP A 195 -7.40 7.80 10.57
N ALA A 196 -7.87 8.56 9.57
CA ALA A 196 -7.94 8.11 8.18
C ALA A 196 -6.53 7.88 7.59
N SER A 197 -5.57 8.77 7.86
CA SER A 197 -4.17 8.59 7.47
C SER A 197 -3.57 7.33 8.11
N CYS A 198 -3.85 7.07 9.38
CA CYS A 198 -3.26 5.93 10.09
C CYS A 198 -3.84 4.57 9.70
N ASN A 199 -5.04 4.54 9.10
CA ASN A 199 -5.76 3.32 8.74
C ASN A 199 -5.95 3.12 7.23
N GLY A 200 -5.50 4.06 6.38
CA GLY A 200 -5.48 3.84 4.94
C GLY A 200 -6.75 4.22 4.17
N PHE A 201 -7.56 5.16 4.66
CA PHE A 201 -8.80 5.55 3.97
C PHE A 201 -8.59 6.73 3.01
N LEU A 202 -8.10 6.42 1.80
CA LEU A 202 -7.74 7.42 0.78
C LEU A 202 -8.91 8.34 0.38
N GLU A 203 -10.08 7.78 0.15
CA GLU A 203 -11.26 8.55 -0.31
C GLU A 203 -11.72 9.58 0.73
N LEU A 204 -11.63 9.21 2.01
CA LEU A 204 -11.87 10.14 3.10
C LEU A 204 -10.79 11.23 3.20
N ILE A 205 -9.52 10.86 3.01
CA ILE A 205 -8.43 11.84 2.94
C ILE A 205 -8.64 12.82 1.78
N ARG A 206 -9.03 12.35 0.59
CA ARG A 206 -9.33 13.22 -0.56
C ARG A 206 -10.49 14.17 -0.28
N PHE A 207 -11.56 13.66 0.33
CA PHE A 207 -12.70 14.48 0.75
C PHE A 207 -12.25 15.60 1.70
N LEU A 208 -11.54 15.25 2.78
CA LEU A 208 -11.03 16.23 3.74
C LEU A 208 -10.07 17.22 3.08
N TRP A 209 -9.15 16.74 2.24
CA TRP A 209 -8.16 17.56 1.54
C TRP A 209 -8.80 18.63 0.67
N SER A 210 -9.87 18.28 -0.04
CA SER A 210 -10.62 19.21 -0.90
C SER A 210 -11.38 20.31 -0.15
N LYS A 211 -11.59 20.14 1.16
CA LYS A 211 -12.37 21.06 2.01
C LYS A 211 -11.49 21.92 2.92
N MET A 212 -10.31 21.43 3.28
CA MET A 212 -9.39 22.14 4.18
C MET A 212 -8.54 23.18 3.45
N PRO A 213 -8.30 24.36 4.04
CA PRO A 213 -7.29 25.30 3.56
C PRO A 213 -5.89 24.65 3.51
N PRO A 214 -5.02 25.01 2.55
CA PRO A 214 -3.71 24.39 2.38
C PRO A 214 -2.84 24.36 3.64
N ALA A 215 -2.87 25.43 4.45
CA ALA A 215 -2.10 25.51 5.69
C ALA A 215 -2.55 24.46 6.74
N GLN A 216 -3.84 24.14 6.80
CA GLN A 216 -4.36 23.11 7.71
C GLN A 216 -4.00 21.71 7.21
N SER A 217 -4.12 21.47 5.90
CA SER A 217 -3.73 20.22 5.25
C SER A 217 -2.23 19.93 5.47
N GLU A 218 -1.37 20.93 5.30
CA GLU A 218 0.07 20.83 5.58
C GLU A 218 0.31 20.49 7.05
N TYR A 219 -0.28 21.27 7.97
CA TYR A 219 -0.10 21.08 9.41
C TYR A 219 -0.46 19.67 9.86
N LEU A 220 -1.66 19.18 9.51
CA LEU A 220 -2.10 17.84 9.89
C LEU A 220 -1.22 16.74 9.28
N THR A 221 -0.81 16.91 8.03
CA THR A 221 -0.01 15.90 7.34
C THR A 221 1.39 15.82 7.91
N VAL A 222 2.03 16.95 8.23
CA VAL A 222 3.35 16.95 8.90
C VAL A 222 3.30 16.19 10.23
N LEU A 223 2.22 16.31 11.00
CA LEU A 223 2.04 15.58 12.26
C LEU A 223 1.96 14.06 12.07
N THR A 224 1.42 13.57 10.96
CA THR A 224 1.27 12.14 10.67
C THR A 224 2.37 11.58 9.76
N TRP A 225 3.14 12.43 9.07
CA TRP A 225 4.07 12.06 7.99
C TRP A 225 5.11 11.04 8.42
N ASN A 226 5.81 11.28 9.53
CA ASN A 226 6.82 10.36 10.05
C ASN A 226 6.22 8.97 10.35
N ARG A 227 4.97 8.90 10.83
CA ARG A 227 4.28 7.63 11.07
C ARG A 227 3.93 6.93 9.75
N LEU A 228 3.45 7.66 8.74
CA LEU A 228 3.18 7.12 7.41
C LEU A 228 4.45 6.53 6.79
N CYS A 229 5.57 7.26 6.82
CA CYS A 229 6.86 6.77 6.33
C CYS A 229 7.37 5.54 7.06
N ARG A 230 7.11 5.41 8.37
CA ARG A 230 7.55 4.28 9.20
C ARG A 230 6.70 3.04 9.05
N LYS A 231 5.37 3.20 8.99
CA LYS A 231 4.46 2.08 8.75
C LYS A 231 4.66 1.50 7.36
N ALA A 232 4.89 2.36 6.35
CA ALA A 232 5.04 1.94 4.96
C ALA A 232 3.87 1.05 4.50
N GLU A 233 2.67 1.49 4.83
CA GLU A 233 1.40 0.83 4.51
C GLU A 233 0.54 1.76 3.66
N ASN A 234 -0.31 1.17 2.82
CA ASN A 234 -1.23 1.87 1.93
C ASN A 234 -0.53 2.84 0.95
N GLY A 235 0.08 2.25 -0.07
CA GLY A 235 0.81 2.97 -1.11
C GLY A 235 0.00 4.06 -1.82
N PRO A 236 -1.26 3.82 -2.23
CA PRO A 236 -2.10 4.84 -2.85
C PRO A 236 -2.33 6.09 -1.97
N LEU A 237 -2.57 5.91 -0.67
CA LEU A 237 -2.70 7.01 0.28
C LEU A 237 -1.39 7.78 0.42
N PHE A 238 -0.27 7.07 0.56
CA PHE A 238 1.04 7.71 0.67
C PHE A 238 1.38 8.49 -0.59
N ALA A 239 1.17 7.92 -1.78
CA ALA A 239 1.44 8.58 -3.05
C ALA A 239 0.62 9.88 -3.20
N PHE A 240 -0.67 9.83 -2.89
CA PHE A 240 -1.53 11.01 -2.90
C PHE A 240 -1.01 12.11 -1.97
N LEU A 241 -0.74 11.79 -0.70
CA LEU A 241 -0.24 12.77 0.25
C LEU A 241 1.17 13.26 -0.10
N CYS A 242 2.02 12.39 -0.68
CA CYS A 242 3.35 12.76 -1.13
C CYS A 242 3.29 13.79 -2.25
N ASP A 243 2.47 13.56 -3.27
CA ASP A 243 2.31 14.49 -4.39
C ASP A 243 1.77 15.83 -3.91
N GLU A 244 0.75 15.82 -3.06
CA GLU A 244 0.14 17.05 -2.56
C GLU A 244 1.08 17.81 -1.61
N MET A 245 1.75 17.12 -0.68
CA MET A 245 2.68 17.77 0.23
C MET A 245 3.95 18.27 -0.45
N CYS A 246 4.44 17.60 -1.49
CA CYS A 246 5.58 18.10 -2.26
C CYS A 246 5.25 19.36 -3.09
N LYS A 247 3.97 19.65 -3.35
CA LYS A 247 3.53 20.93 -3.93
C LYS A 247 3.52 22.05 -2.89
N ILE A 248 3.27 21.74 -1.62
CA ILE A 248 3.18 22.72 -0.54
C ILE A 248 4.53 22.97 0.12
N ASN A 249 5.22 21.92 0.55
CA ASN A 249 6.46 21.98 1.34
C ASN A 249 7.33 20.74 1.10
N ASP A 250 7.95 20.69 -0.07
CA ASP A 250 8.89 19.64 -0.47
C ASP A 250 10.09 19.52 0.48
N VAL A 251 10.64 20.63 0.96
CA VAL A 251 11.84 20.62 1.82
C VAL A 251 11.59 19.80 3.08
N ASN A 252 10.47 20.03 3.76
CA ASN A 252 10.18 19.31 5.00
C ASN A 252 9.82 17.85 4.74
N VAL A 253 9.07 17.57 3.67
CA VAL A 253 8.73 16.20 3.23
C VAL A 253 10.00 15.40 2.93
N CYS A 254 10.91 15.95 2.14
CA CYS A 254 12.17 15.33 1.80
C CYS A 254 13.03 15.11 3.03
N ARG A 255 13.15 16.09 3.93
CA ARG A 255 13.95 15.98 5.16
C ARG A 255 13.45 14.85 6.08
N ILE A 256 12.15 14.82 6.41
CA ILE A 256 11.58 13.80 7.30
C ILE A 256 11.66 12.41 6.66
N THR A 257 11.33 12.31 5.37
CA THR A 257 11.38 11.03 4.67
C THR A 257 12.80 10.50 4.54
N SER A 258 13.79 11.36 4.27
CA SER A 258 15.21 10.96 4.17
C SER A 258 15.72 10.34 5.47
N GLN A 259 15.30 10.87 6.62
CA GLN A 259 15.65 10.28 7.93
C GLN A 259 15.05 8.87 8.09
N CYS A 260 13.79 8.68 7.71
CA CYS A 260 13.14 7.36 7.75
C CYS A 260 13.81 6.38 6.77
N PHE A 261 14.09 6.84 5.55
CA PHE A 261 14.69 6.06 4.48
C PHE A 261 16.12 5.61 4.81
N LEU A 262 16.94 6.51 5.37
CA LEU A 262 18.30 6.20 5.80
C LEU A 262 18.28 5.19 6.94
N HIS A 263 17.42 5.38 7.95
CA HIS A 263 17.27 4.44 9.05
C HIS A 263 16.85 3.05 8.57
N ALA A 264 15.89 2.97 7.64
CA ALA A 264 15.51 1.71 7.01
C ALA A 264 16.67 1.06 6.24
N SER A 265 17.42 1.86 5.48
CA SER A 265 18.55 1.40 4.67
C SER A 265 19.64 0.73 5.51
N TRP A 266 19.98 1.30 6.68
CA TRP A 266 20.95 0.70 7.61
C TRP A 266 20.52 -0.66 8.13
N ARG A 267 19.21 -0.87 8.32
CA ARG A 267 18.63 -2.11 8.83
C ARG A 267 18.49 -3.22 7.77
N LEU A 268 18.82 -2.95 6.50
CA LEU A 268 18.83 -3.98 5.47
C LEU A 268 19.86 -5.09 5.73
N CYS A 269 20.92 -4.79 6.48
CA CYS A 269 21.95 -5.76 6.87
C CYS A 269 21.71 -6.38 8.26
N ASP A 270 20.61 -6.04 8.92
CA ASP A 270 20.23 -6.58 10.22
C ASP A 270 19.21 -7.70 10.04
N ASP A 271 19.64 -8.95 10.28
CA ASP A 271 18.82 -10.14 10.01
C ASP A 271 17.49 -10.16 10.79
N GLU A 272 17.43 -9.53 11.97
CA GLU A 272 16.20 -9.47 12.77
C GLU A 272 15.15 -8.54 12.15
N THR A 273 15.59 -7.53 11.41
CA THR A 273 14.73 -6.41 10.99
C THR A 273 14.74 -6.15 9.49
N LYS A 274 15.49 -6.97 8.74
CA LYS A 274 15.64 -6.90 7.29
C LYS A 274 14.33 -6.90 6.54
N GLY A 275 13.34 -7.71 6.97
CA GLY A 275 12.03 -7.77 6.31
C GLY A 275 11.24 -6.46 6.39
N ASP A 276 11.25 -5.81 7.57
CA ASP A 276 10.60 -4.51 7.75
C ASP A 276 11.36 -3.40 7.04
N ALA A 277 12.69 -3.44 7.09
CA ALA A 277 13.56 -2.52 6.39
C ALA A 277 13.40 -2.59 4.87
N GLU A 278 13.37 -3.80 4.29
CA GLU A 278 13.11 -4.06 2.87
C GLU A 278 11.77 -3.45 2.46
N ARG A 279 10.70 -3.77 3.20
CA ARG A 279 9.35 -3.27 2.94
C ARG A 279 9.33 -1.75 2.94
N GLN A 280 9.95 -1.12 3.94
CA GLN A 280 9.97 0.32 4.09
C GLN A 280 10.75 1.02 2.98
N VAL A 281 11.95 0.53 2.62
CA VAL A 281 12.76 1.09 1.52
C VAL A 281 12.02 0.97 0.20
N THR A 282 11.50 -0.22 -0.09
CA THR A 282 10.76 -0.53 -1.31
C THR A 282 9.52 0.37 -1.44
N PHE A 283 8.74 0.48 -0.37
CA PHE A 283 7.55 1.34 -0.32
C PHE A 283 7.86 2.80 -0.61
N LEU A 284 8.87 3.37 0.06
CA LEU A 284 9.23 4.78 -0.11
C LEU A 284 9.75 5.09 -1.53
N LEU A 285 10.45 4.14 -2.17
CA LEU A 285 10.87 4.26 -3.56
C LEU A 285 9.73 4.05 -4.56
N GLN A 286 8.77 3.17 -4.28
CA GLN A 286 7.69 2.87 -5.21
C GLN A 286 6.58 3.94 -5.20
N TYR A 287 6.21 4.43 -4.01
CA TYR A 287 5.09 5.36 -3.84
C TYR A 287 5.52 6.81 -3.63
N GLY A 288 6.82 7.09 -3.56
CA GLY A 288 7.33 8.45 -3.54
C GLY A 288 7.18 9.15 -4.90
N CYS A 289 6.77 10.42 -4.88
CA CYS A 289 6.77 11.24 -6.08
C CYS A 289 8.19 11.38 -6.66
N GLU A 290 8.31 11.80 -7.93
CA GLU A 290 9.62 11.94 -8.59
C GLU A 290 10.59 12.83 -7.80
N LYS A 291 10.11 13.98 -7.32
CA LYS A 291 10.90 14.92 -6.52
C LYS A 291 11.46 14.29 -5.24
N LEU A 292 10.62 13.51 -4.56
CA LEU A 292 11.03 12.79 -3.36
C LEU A 292 12.06 11.72 -3.68
N ARG A 293 11.84 10.91 -4.72
CA ARG A 293 12.80 9.88 -5.16
C ARG A 293 14.17 10.49 -5.50
N GLN A 294 14.17 11.62 -6.20
CA GLN A 294 15.38 12.35 -6.54
C GLN A 294 16.16 12.83 -5.30
N ALA A 295 15.47 13.16 -4.21
CA ALA A 295 16.10 13.53 -2.94
C ALA A 295 16.54 12.33 -2.10
N LEU A 296 15.72 11.25 -2.06
CA LEU A 296 15.98 10.08 -1.23
C LEU A 296 17.17 9.26 -1.72
N PHE A 297 17.24 8.94 -3.01
CA PHE A 297 18.25 8.03 -3.53
C PHE A 297 19.71 8.46 -3.28
N PRO A 298 20.11 9.74 -3.49
CA PRO A 298 21.47 10.19 -3.19
C PRO A 298 21.75 10.41 -1.70
N THR A 299 20.76 10.24 -0.81
CA THR A 299 20.94 10.44 0.63
C THR A 299 22.11 9.62 1.17
N ASP A 300 22.98 10.26 1.95
CA ASP A 300 24.20 9.67 2.51
C ASP A 300 25.09 8.97 1.46
N GLN A 301 25.32 9.64 0.33
CA GLN A 301 26.16 9.15 -0.77
C GLN A 301 25.68 7.80 -1.33
N TYR A 302 24.38 7.69 -1.60
CA TYR A 302 23.77 6.49 -2.18
C TYR A 302 23.86 5.26 -1.27
N ARG A 303 23.83 5.47 0.06
CA ARG A 303 23.93 4.43 1.08
C ARG A 303 23.00 3.24 0.82
N VAL A 304 21.76 3.52 0.41
CA VAL A 304 20.75 2.48 0.15
C VAL A 304 21.22 1.46 -0.89
N LEU A 305 21.90 1.91 -1.96
CA LEU A 305 22.41 1.02 -3.00
C LEU A 305 23.50 0.12 -2.42
N LEU A 306 24.44 0.68 -1.65
CA LEU A 306 25.50 -0.09 -1.00
C LEU A 306 24.92 -1.12 -0.02
N MET A 307 23.92 -0.75 0.79
CA MET A 307 23.29 -1.64 1.77
C MET A 307 22.45 -2.75 1.09
N ALA A 308 21.72 -2.43 0.02
CA ALA A 308 20.96 -3.42 -0.75
C ALA A 308 21.89 -4.49 -1.35
N VAL A 309 23.05 -4.08 -1.86
CA VAL A 309 24.07 -5.00 -2.41
C VAL A 309 24.68 -5.86 -1.31
N ARG A 310 25.13 -5.26 -0.20
CA ARG A 310 25.74 -6.00 0.92
C ARG A 310 24.79 -7.03 1.54
N SER A 311 23.52 -6.67 1.66
CA SER A 311 22.47 -7.56 2.17
C SER A 311 21.93 -8.55 1.13
N ARG A 312 22.42 -8.50 -0.12
CA ARG A 312 21.94 -9.30 -1.26
C ARG A 312 20.42 -9.23 -1.42
N ASN A 313 19.85 -8.04 -1.26
CA ASN A 313 18.40 -7.83 -1.31
C ASN A 313 17.94 -7.52 -2.74
N SER A 314 17.52 -8.56 -3.48
CA SER A 314 17.06 -8.44 -4.87
C SER A 314 15.86 -7.52 -5.02
N ARG A 315 14.89 -7.58 -4.11
CA ARG A 315 13.67 -6.76 -4.16
C ARG A 315 13.94 -5.26 -4.04
N VAL A 316 14.86 -4.87 -3.16
CA VAL A 316 15.29 -3.47 -3.08
C VAL A 316 16.02 -3.04 -4.35
N LEU A 317 16.88 -3.90 -4.92
CA LEU A 317 17.58 -3.61 -6.17
C LEU A 317 16.62 -3.47 -7.36
N GLU A 318 15.62 -4.35 -7.46
CA GLU A 318 14.53 -4.25 -8.44
C GLU A 318 13.76 -2.94 -8.28
N SER A 319 13.45 -2.55 -7.04
CA SER A 319 12.74 -1.31 -6.74
C SER A 319 13.57 -0.06 -7.08
N ILE A 320 14.88 -0.10 -6.84
CA ILE A 320 15.80 0.95 -7.30
C ILE A 320 15.78 1.02 -8.82
N GLN A 321 15.90 -0.12 -9.50
CA GLN A 321 15.93 -0.20 -10.96
C GLN A 321 14.63 0.31 -11.60
N SER A 322 13.46 0.00 -11.01
CA SER A 322 12.17 0.40 -11.54
C SER A 322 11.81 1.86 -11.25
N SER A 323 12.29 2.40 -10.12
CA SER A 323 11.81 3.67 -9.60
C SER A 323 12.82 4.82 -9.70
N VAL A 324 14.12 4.56 -9.84
CA VAL A 324 15.14 5.62 -9.88
C VAL A 324 15.49 5.96 -11.32
N ALA A 325 15.67 7.26 -11.60
CA ALA A 325 16.08 7.71 -12.93
C ALA A 325 17.46 7.14 -13.30
N ARG A 326 17.63 6.72 -14.56
CA ARG A 326 18.87 6.10 -15.05
C ARG A 326 20.12 6.93 -14.76
N CYS A 327 20.03 8.27 -14.85
CA CYS A 327 21.15 9.17 -14.53
C CYS A 327 21.60 9.05 -13.06
N GLN A 328 20.65 9.10 -12.11
CA GLN A 328 20.97 8.97 -10.69
C GLN A 328 21.52 7.58 -10.36
N LEU A 329 21.03 6.54 -11.04
CA LEU A 329 21.55 5.18 -10.88
C LEU A 329 23.01 5.07 -11.34
N ILE A 330 23.39 5.74 -12.44
CA ILE A 330 24.78 5.84 -12.89
C ILE A 330 25.63 6.58 -11.84
N ASP A 331 25.14 7.71 -11.32
CA ASP A 331 25.85 8.47 -10.29
C ASP A 331 26.06 7.64 -9.01
N GLY A 332 25.04 6.90 -8.58
CA GLY A 332 25.11 6.00 -7.44
C GLY A 332 26.12 4.87 -7.64
N LEU A 333 26.10 4.23 -8.81
CA LEU A 333 27.08 3.19 -9.17
C LEU A 333 28.51 3.74 -9.18
N ASN A 334 28.72 4.97 -9.63
CA ASN A 334 30.03 5.63 -9.59
C ASN A 334 30.45 5.94 -8.14
N ALA A 335 29.54 6.40 -7.30
CA ALA A 335 29.80 6.73 -5.90
C ALA A 335 30.23 5.51 -5.08
N ILE A 336 29.61 4.35 -5.30
CA ILE A 336 29.92 3.13 -4.53
C ILE A 336 31.05 2.29 -5.15
N LYS A 337 31.59 2.68 -6.31
CA LYS A 337 32.59 1.90 -7.07
C LYS A 337 33.79 1.47 -6.21
N ASN A 338 34.30 2.38 -5.39
CA ASN A 338 35.47 2.12 -4.55
C ASN A 338 35.15 1.31 -3.28
N SER A 339 33.87 1.00 -3.04
CA SER A 339 33.41 0.21 -1.88
C SER A 339 33.23 -1.28 -2.20
N MET A 340 33.59 -1.72 -3.41
CA MET A 340 33.32 -3.06 -3.93
C MET A 340 34.47 -3.60 -4.78
N GLU A 341 34.55 -4.92 -4.91
CA GLU A 341 35.46 -5.56 -5.86
C GLU A 341 35.06 -5.23 -7.32
N GLN A 342 36.06 -5.07 -8.20
CA GLN A 342 35.83 -4.60 -9.56
C GLN A 342 34.90 -5.52 -10.37
N GLY A 343 35.04 -6.84 -10.25
CA GLY A 343 34.16 -7.80 -10.93
C GLY A 343 32.71 -7.71 -10.45
N GLN A 344 32.50 -7.64 -9.13
CA GLN A 344 31.18 -7.47 -8.52
C GLN A 344 30.51 -6.17 -8.97
N TRP A 345 31.27 -5.08 -9.03
CA TRP A 345 30.77 -3.78 -9.50
C TRP A 345 30.36 -3.83 -10.97
N LYS A 346 31.16 -4.45 -11.84
CA LYS A 346 30.81 -4.59 -13.26
C LYS A 346 29.53 -5.41 -13.44
N LEU A 347 29.37 -6.50 -12.69
CA LEU A 347 28.17 -7.34 -12.72
C LEU A 347 26.94 -6.56 -12.25
N LEU A 348 27.04 -5.86 -11.11
CA LEU A 348 25.97 -5.02 -10.59
C LEU A 348 25.54 -3.94 -11.59
N LYS A 349 26.51 -3.28 -12.22
CA LYS A 349 26.27 -2.28 -13.26
C LYS A 349 25.48 -2.87 -14.42
N ALA A 350 25.89 -4.03 -14.92
CA ALA A 350 25.20 -4.70 -16.03
C ALA A 350 23.75 -5.06 -15.68
N VAL A 351 23.53 -5.62 -14.48
CA VAL A 351 22.19 -5.98 -13.98
C VAL A 351 21.28 -4.75 -13.86
N LEU A 352 21.74 -3.71 -13.17
CA LEU A 352 20.90 -2.54 -12.89
C LEU A 352 20.65 -1.68 -14.13
N LEU A 353 21.61 -1.61 -15.06
CA LEU A 353 21.48 -0.81 -16.29
C LEU A 353 20.92 -1.57 -17.49
N ASN A 354 20.63 -2.88 -17.34
CA ASN A 354 20.29 -3.79 -18.43
C ASN A 354 21.31 -3.75 -19.58
N GLU A 355 22.59 -3.70 -19.24
CA GLU A 355 23.71 -3.69 -20.20
C GLU A 355 24.24 -5.13 -20.40
N PRO A 356 24.72 -5.49 -21.60
CA PRO A 356 25.32 -6.81 -21.83
C PRO A 356 26.58 -6.98 -20.96
N TYR A 357 26.66 -8.11 -20.24
CA TYR A 357 27.82 -8.48 -19.43
C TYR A 357 28.67 -9.50 -20.19
N ASP A 358 29.91 -9.15 -20.52
CA ASP A 358 30.84 -10.06 -21.18
C ASP A 358 31.41 -11.05 -20.15
N THR A 359 30.94 -12.29 -20.17
CA THR A 359 31.26 -13.35 -19.20
C THR A 359 32.62 -14.04 -19.42
N SER A 360 33.54 -13.42 -20.16
CA SER A 360 34.75 -14.08 -20.66
C SER A 360 35.88 -14.31 -19.63
N GLY A 361 35.63 -14.28 -18.31
CA GLY A 361 36.73 -14.51 -17.36
C GLY A 361 36.49 -14.72 -15.85
N GLU A 362 35.27 -14.69 -15.30
CA GLU A 362 35.11 -14.74 -13.82
C GLU A 362 33.96 -15.66 -13.36
N GLN A 363 34.21 -16.44 -12.30
CA GLN A 363 33.28 -17.40 -11.68
C GLN A 363 32.01 -16.69 -11.22
N LEU A 364 30.87 -17.07 -11.83
CA LEU A 364 29.54 -16.58 -11.49
C LEU A 364 29.16 -16.92 -10.04
N ILE A 365 29.11 -15.92 -9.17
CA ILE A 365 28.25 -15.97 -7.99
C ILE A 365 26.82 -15.88 -8.51
N SER A 366 26.10 -16.99 -8.39
CA SER A 366 24.67 -17.11 -8.72
C SER A 366 23.85 -16.12 -7.88
N ILE A 367 23.59 -14.93 -8.41
CA ILE A 367 22.39 -14.17 -8.06
C ILE A 367 21.25 -14.85 -8.83
N LYS A 368 20.73 -15.95 -8.28
CA LYS A 368 19.45 -16.48 -8.74
C LYS A 368 18.35 -15.58 -8.20
N PRO A 369 17.28 -15.32 -8.98
CA PRO A 369 16.12 -14.58 -8.50
C PRO A 369 15.50 -15.26 -7.27
#